data_AF-A0A955FP41-F1
#
_entry.id   AF-A0A955FP41-F1
#
_cell.length_a   1.000
_cell.length_b   1.000
_cell.length_c   1.000
_cell.angle_alpha   90.00
_cell.angle_beta   90.00
_cell.angle_gamma   90.00
#
_symmetry.space_group_name_H-M   'P 1'
#
loop_
_entity.id
_entity.type
_entity.pdbx_description
1 polymer ?
#
loop_
_entity_poly.entity_id
_entity_poly.type
_entity_poly.pdbx_seq_one_letter_code
_entity_poly.pdbx_strand_id
1 'polypeptide(L)'
;MGGEKAEVELGKRLQIARQKAGLTQQEMCQKAGLSYSTLAKIERGAIKSPSIFTIQNIATTLGISINELLGLESTNSVSDKKTSKSGVKFVYFDINGCLVRFFHRAFGKLSFDSGVQADLIETTFWHYNDAVCRGELSMSEFNKLFANKLHMPNMDWMDYYLEAIDPIDDMKDLVIWVSKNYGVGLLSNIMPGFIDKMLELKLLPDAKYDSIVDSSVVGAIKPEQKIYEIAQEQSGNMPSEILLVDDSRSNLMAAEKMGWHVLWFDDYRPEESSEKIKTALEFI
;
A
#
# COMPACT_ATOMS: atom_id res chain seq x y z
N MET A 1 2.87 -29.09 19.38
CA MET A 1 1.78 -29.59 18.51
C MET A 1 1.75 -29.01 17.09
N GLY A 2 2.78 -28.26 16.64
CA GLY A 2 2.81 -27.66 15.29
C GLY A 2 3.44 -28.51 14.17
N GLY A 3 4.21 -29.56 14.50
CA GLY A 3 4.94 -30.36 13.50
C GLY A 3 4.07 -31.39 12.76
N GLU A 4 3.11 -32.01 13.44
CA GLU A 4 2.31 -33.11 12.87
C GLU A 4 1.35 -32.69 11.75
N LYS A 5 0.91 -31.41 11.72
CA LYS A 5 0.03 -30.90 10.66
C LYS A 5 0.78 -30.62 9.35
N ALA A 6 2.05 -30.20 9.41
CA ALA A 6 2.87 -29.90 8.23
C ALA A 6 3.30 -31.18 7.48
N GLU A 7 3.50 -32.28 8.20
CA GLU A 7 3.97 -33.56 7.65
C GLU A 7 2.92 -34.29 6.80
N VAL A 8 1.63 -34.10 7.08
CA VAL A 8 0.51 -34.68 6.32
C VAL A 8 0.22 -33.88 5.03
N GLU A 9 0.86 -32.74 4.84
CA GLU A 9 0.58 -31.79 3.77
C GLU A 9 1.51 -31.94 2.55
N LEU A 10 2.76 -32.38 2.74
CA LEU A 10 3.75 -32.49 1.65
C LEU A 10 3.29 -33.44 0.53
N GLY A 11 2.82 -34.64 0.88
CA GLY A 11 2.40 -35.64 -0.10
C GLY A 11 1.25 -35.16 -0.98
N LYS A 12 0.26 -34.48 -0.39
CA LYS A 12 -0.87 -33.88 -1.09
C LYS A 12 -0.45 -32.72 -1.98
N ARG A 13 0.39 -31.81 -1.48
CA ARG A 13 0.91 -30.66 -2.25
C ARG A 13 1.71 -31.11 -3.45
N LEU A 14 2.58 -32.10 -3.28
CA LEU A 14 3.32 -32.73 -4.36
C LEU A 14 2.38 -33.31 -5.43
N GLN A 15 1.36 -34.06 -5.00
CA GLN A 15 0.39 -34.67 -5.92
C GLN A 15 -0.35 -33.59 -6.74
N ILE A 16 -0.78 -32.50 -6.10
CA ILE A 16 -1.46 -31.37 -6.75
C ILE A 16 -0.53 -30.66 -7.74
N ALA A 17 0.68 -30.31 -7.32
CA ALA A 17 1.65 -29.62 -8.16
C ALA A 17 2.03 -30.46 -9.39
N ARG A 18 2.22 -31.77 -9.23
CA ARG A 18 2.46 -32.70 -10.33
C ARG A 18 1.29 -32.75 -11.33
N GLN A 19 0.05 -32.81 -10.83
CA GLN A 19 -1.14 -32.80 -11.68
C GLN A 19 -1.29 -31.49 -12.45
N LYS A 20 -1.02 -30.34 -11.81
CA LYS A 20 -1.01 -29.02 -12.48
C LYS A 20 0.06 -28.94 -13.58
N ALA A 21 1.23 -29.55 -13.36
CA ALA A 21 2.27 -29.67 -14.37
C ALA A 21 1.95 -30.67 -15.50
N GLY A 22 0.77 -31.33 -15.46
CA GLY A 22 0.34 -32.31 -16.45
C GLY A 22 1.13 -33.60 -16.45
N LEU A 23 1.85 -33.93 -15.37
CA LEU A 23 2.75 -35.08 -15.30
C LEU A 23 2.06 -36.29 -14.66
N THR A 24 2.23 -37.47 -15.25
CA THR A 24 2.00 -38.74 -14.58
C THR A 24 3.08 -38.99 -13.52
N GLN A 25 2.83 -39.93 -12.59
CA GLN A 25 3.86 -40.33 -11.61
C GLN A 25 5.11 -40.91 -12.29
N GLN A 26 4.94 -41.63 -13.40
CA GLN A 26 6.07 -42.18 -14.17
C GLN A 26 6.91 -41.08 -14.83
N GLU A 27 6.28 -40.10 -15.48
CA GLU A 27 6.98 -38.98 -16.10
C GLU A 27 7.70 -38.11 -15.06
N MET A 28 7.05 -37.87 -13.90
CA MET A 28 7.67 -37.16 -12.78
C MET A 28 8.92 -37.90 -12.28
N CYS A 29 8.84 -39.21 -12.11
CA CYS A 29 9.97 -40.03 -11.71
C CYS A 29 11.14 -39.97 -12.70
N GLN A 30 10.85 -40.03 -14.00
CA GLN A 30 11.87 -39.92 -15.05
C GLN A 30 12.56 -38.55 -15.03
N LYS A 31 11.79 -37.47 -14.89
CA LYS A 31 12.32 -36.10 -14.89
C LYS A 31 13.07 -35.76 -13.59
N ALA A 32 12.58 -36.22 -12.44
CA ALA A 32 13.16 -35.92 -11.12
C ALA A 32 14.27 -36.90 -10.68
N GLY A 33 14.56 -37.94 -11.47
CA GLY A 33 15.52 -38.98 -11.11
C GLY A 33 15.11 -39.79 -9.87
N LEU A 34 13.82 -40.05 -9.71
CA LEU A 34 13.25 -40.76 -8.54
C LEU A 34 12.67 -42.11 -8.93
N SER A 35 12.72 -43.09 -8.03
CA SER A 35 11.98 -44.33 -8.23
C SER A 35 10.47 -44.11 -8.08
N TYR A 36 9.68 -44.84 -8.87
CA TYR A 36 8.21 -44.83 -8.75
C TYR A 36 7.74 -45.16 -7.32
N SER A 37 8.37 -46.15 -6.68
CA SER A 37 8.09 -46.52 -5.30
C SER A 37 8.34 -45.36 -4.34
N THR A 38 9.39 -44.57 -4.55
CA THR A 38 9.73 -43.43 -3.69
C THR A 38 8.67 -42.35 -3.82
N LEU A 39 8.34 -41.93 -5.05
CA LEU A 39 7.34 -40.90 -5.31
C LEU A 39 5.96 -41.31 -4.75
N ALA A 40 5.51 -42.53 -5.01
CA ALA A 40 4.21 -43.02 -4.54
C ALA A 40 4.13 -43.11 -3.01
N LYS A 41 5.25 -43.40 -2.32
CA LYS A 41 5.30 -43.40 -0.85
C LYS A 41 5.28 -41.97 -0.28
N ILE A 42 5.89 -41.00 -0.95
CA ILE A 42 5.83 -39.59 -0.56
C ILE A 42 4.41 -39.05 -0.75
N GLU A 43 3.79 -39.23 -1.93
CA GLU A 43 2.44 -38.70 -2.22
C GLU A 43 1.37 -39.26 -1.27
N ARG A 44 1.49 -40.53 -0.85
CA ARG A 44 0.57 -41.16 0.12
C ARG A 44 0.92 -40.85 1.59
N GLY A 45 1.99 -40.09 1.86
CA GLY A 45 2.41 -39.74 3.22
C GLY A 45 3.11 -40.86 4.00
N ALA A 46 3.51 -41.95 3.34
CA ALA A 46 4.28 -43.02 3.97
C ALA A 46 5.75 -42.62 4.21
N ILE A 47 6.28 -41.69 3.38
CA ILE A 47 7.54 -40.99 3.63
C ILE A 47 7.18 -39.56 4.02
N LYS A 48 7.30 -39.25 5.32
CA LYS A 48 6.98 -37.93 5.87
C LYS A 48 8.11 -36.91 5.70
N SER A 49 9.35 -37.39 5.76
CA SER A 49 10.55 -36.54 5.70
C SER A 49 11.52 -37.04 4.63
N PRO A 50 11.28 -36.72 3.34
CA PRO A 50 12.23 -37.00 2.28
C PRO A 50 13.55 -36.23 2.49
N SER A 51 14.64 -36.69 1.86
CA SER A 51 15.91 -35.95 1.92
C SER A 51 15.80 -34.59 1.24
N ILE A 52 16.63 -33.63 1.66
CA ILE A 52 16.66 -32.30 1.05
C ILE A 52 16.93 -32.35 -0.46
N PHE A 53 17.81 -33.25 -0.91
CA PHE A 53 18.08 -33.48 -2.34
C PHE A 53 16.85 -34.01 -3.09
N THR A 54 16.04 -34.87 -2.45
CA THR A 54 14.77 -35.34 -3.03
C THR A 54 13.79 -34.17 -3.19
N ILE A 55 13.64 -33.34 -2.16
CA ILE A 55 12.76 -32.17 -2.17
C ILE A 55 13.20 -31.18 -3.25
N GLN A 56 14.51 -30.90 -3.35
CA GLN A 56 15.07 -30.00 -4.36
C GLN A 56 14.86 -30.51 -5.79
N ASN A 57 15.09 -31.80 -6.06
CA ASN A 57 14.86 -32.39 -7.37
C ASN A 57 13.38 -32.32 -7.78
N ILE A 58 12.48 -32.56 -6.82
CA ILE A 58 11.03 -32.46 -7.04
C ILE A 58 10.65 -31.01 -7.38
N ALA A 59 11.06 -30.04 -6.57
CA ALA A 59 10.77 -28.62 -6.78
C ALA A 59 11.29 -28.14 -8.14
N THR A 60 12.53 -28.49 -8.48
CA THR A 60 13.17 -28.16 -9.76
C THR A 60 12.41 -28.76 -10.96
N THR A 61 11.97 -30.01 -10.84
CA THR A 61 11.22 -30.70 -11.91
C THR A 61 9.84 -30.09 -12.14
N LEU A 62 9.20 -29.62 -11.07
CA LEU A 62 7.87 -29.01 -11.11
C LEU A 62 7.92 -27.51 -11.45
N GLY A 63 9.09 -26.88 -11.45
CA GLY A 63 9.25 -25.45 -11.67
C GLY A 63 8.70 -24.58 -10.53
N ILE A 64 8.64 -25.12 -9.31
CA ILE A 64 8.14 -24.43 -8.11
C ILE A 64 9.26 -24.22 -7.09
N SER A 65 9.06 -23.31 -6.14
CA SER A 65 10.04 -23.08 -5.06
C SER A 65 10.00 -24.23 -4.03
N ILE A 66 11.10 -24.46 -3.31
CA ILE A 66 11.12 -25.41 -2.18
C ILE A 66 10.14 -24.95 -1.09
N ASN A 67 10.01 -23.64 -0.90
CA ASN A 67 9.08 -23.07 0.07
C ASN A 67 7.62 -23.35 -0.32
N GLU A 68 7.27 -23.24 -1.60
CA GLU A 68 5.94 -23.58 -2.12
C GLU A 68 5.63 -25.07 -1.90
N LEU A 69 6.58 -25.95 -2.24
CA LEU A 69 6.43 -27.39 -2.06
C LEU A 69 6.27 -27.80 -0.59
N LEU A 70 7.03 -27.16 0.31
CA LEU A 70 6.95 -27.38 1.76
C LEU A 70 5.80 -26.60 2.42
N GLY A 71 5.08 -25.76 1.66
CA GLY A 71 4.09 -24.80 2.18
C GLY A 71 4.63 -23.87 3.26
N LEU A 72 5.92 -23.52 3.12
CA LEU A 72 6.62 -22.47 3.87
C LEU A 72 6.50 -21.11 3.18
N GLU A 73 6.08 -21.08 1.92
CA GLU A 73 5.41 -19.88 1.44
C GLU A 73 4.15 -19.75 2.28
N SER A 74 4.09 -18.70 3.10
CA SER A 74 2.82 -18.14 3.53
C SER A 74 1.96 -18.19 2.29
N THR A 75 0.86 -18.94 2.33
CA THR A 75 -0.12 -18.84 1.26
C THR A 75 -0.30 -17.35 1.05
N ASN A 76 0.19 -16.83 -0.08
CA ASN A 76 -0.52 -15.77 -0.75
C ASN A 76 -1.87 -16.43 -0.98
N SER A 77 -2.73 -16.36 0.05
CA SER A 77 -4.12 -16.20 -0.24
C SER A 77 -4.09 -15.09 -1.27
N VAL A 78 -4.51 -15.43 -2.47
CA VAL A 78 -5.45 -14.54 -3.13
C VAL A 78 -6.44 -14.24 -2.01
N SER A 79 -6.19 -13.16 -1.26
CA SER A 79 -7.17 -12.69 -0.33
C SER A 79 -8.35 -12.49 -1.25
N ASP A 80 -9.41 -13.25 -1.05
CA ASP A 80 -10.70 -12.92 -1.62
C ASP A 80 -11.06 -11.56 -0.99
N LYS A 81 -10.42 -10.50 -1.50
CA LYS A 81 -10.71 -9.13 -1.15
C LYS A 81 -12.19 -9.01 -1.44
N LYS A 82 -12.92 -8.56 -0.45
CA LYS A 82 -14.35 -8.51 -0.45
C LYS A 82 -14.81 -7.39 -1.36
N THR A 83 -16.10 -7.39 -1.63
CA THR A 83 -16.80 -6.31 -2.32
C THR A 83 -17.84 -5.75 -1.36
N SER A 84 -17.91 -4.43 -1.23
CA SER A 84 -18.92 -3.79 -0.38
C SER A 84 -20.32 -3.93 -0.99
N LYS A 85 -21.36 -3.63 -0.23
CA LYS A 85 -22.75 -3.52 -0.74
C LYS A 85 -22.88 -2.56 -1.93
N SER A 86 -22.04 -1.52 -2.00
CA SER A 86 -22.03 -0.55 -3.10
C SER A 86 -21.17 -0.95 -4.29
N GLY A 87 -20.45 -2.08 -4.22
CA GLY A 87 -19.55 -2.54 -5.29
C GLY A 87 -18.08 -2.14 -5.13
N VAL A 88 -17.71 -1.46 -4.03
CA VAL A 88 -16.33 -1.05 -3.77
C VAL A 88 -15.44 -2.27 -3.53
N LYS A 89 -14.28 -2.29 -4.19
CA LYS A 89 -13.22 -3.31 -4.06
C LYS A 89 -11.87 -2.71 -3.69
N PHE A 90 -11.67 -1.42 -3.97
CA PHE A 90 -10.43 -0.71 -3.74
C PHE A 90 -10.68 0.63 -3.02
N VAL A 91 -9.83 0.97 -2.06
CA VAL A 91 -9.93 2.23 -1.30
C VAL A 91 -8.62 3.00 -1.39
N TYR A 92 -8.69 4.23 -1.92
CA TYR A 92 -7.61 5.21 -1.82
C TYR A 92 -7.84 6.14 -0.63
N PHE A 93 -6.79 6.33 0.17
CA PHE A 93 -6.76 7.33 1.23
C PHE A 93 -5.84 8.49 0.81
N ASP A 94 -6.32 9.72 1.00
CA ASP A 94 -5.43 10.87 1.10
C ASP A 94 -4.53 10.76 2.34
N ILE A 95 -3.42 11.50 2.39
CA ILE A 95 -2.52 11.52 3.54
C ILE A 95 -2.76 12.74 4.45
N ASN A 96 -2.63 13.95 3.93
CA ASN A 96 -2.61 15.18 4.73
C ASN A 96 -4.01 15.73 4.95
N GLY A 97 -4.49 15.69 6.19
CA GLY A 97 -5.88 15.97 6.52
C GLY A 97 -6.72 14.70 6.64
N CYS A 98 -6.17 13.52 6.27
CA CYS A 98 -6.87 12.23 6.36
C CYS A 98 -6.15 11.20 7.24
N LEU A 99 -4.94 10.76 6.90
CA LEU A 99 -4.17 9.81 7.73
C LEU A 99 -3.31 10.49 8.79
N VAL A 100 -2.84 11.69 8.47
CA VAL A 100 -2.15 12.59 9.39
C VAL A 100 -2.83 13.95 9.36
N ARG A 101 -2.83 14.69 10.46
CA ARG A 101 -3.32 16.08 10.46
C ARG A 101 -2.44 16.96 9.60
N PHE A 102 -3.03 18.05 9.13
CA PHE A 102 -2.30 19.03 8.33
C PHE A 102 -1.13 19.63 9.12
N PHE A 103 0.00 19.84 8.44
CA PHE A 103 1.28 20.23 9.02
C PHE A 103 1.36 21.73 9.38
N HIS A 104 0.25 22.41 9.69
CA HIS A 104 0.25 23.84 10.04
C HIS A 104 1.20 24.20 11.20
N ARG A 105 1.46 23.23 12.10
CA ARG A 105 2.45 23.39 13.18
C ARG A 105 3.87 23.65 12.67
N ALA A 106 4.22 23.14 11.49
CA ALA A 106 5.51 23.39 10.84
C ALA A 106 5.69 24.89 10.53
N PHE A 107 4.64 25.58 10.07
CA PHE A 107 4.69 27.02 9.82
C PHE A 107 4.91 27.82 11.11
N GLY A 108 4.30 27.40 12.21
CA GLY A 108 4.53 28.00 13.53
C GLY A 108 5.98 27.82 14.01
N LYS A 109 6.54 26.62 13.84
CA LYS A 109 7.95 26.34 14.19
C LYS A 109 8.91 27.14 13.32
N LEU A 110 8.68 27.21 12.01
CA LEU A 110 9.46 28.05 11.10
C LEU A 110 9.35 29.53 11.46
N SER A 111 8.17 29.99 11.87
CA SER A 111 7.96 31.37 12.29
C SER A 111 8.79 31.70 13.53
N PHE A 112 8.83 30.80 14.50
CA PHE A 112 9.69 30.92 15.68
C PHE A 112 11.18 30.94 15.33
N ASP A 113 11.65 30.04 14.46
CA ASP A 113 13.07 29.90 14.13
C ASP A 113 13.60 31.02 13.22
N SER A 114 12.78 31.49 12.28
CA SER A 114 13.17 32.51 11.28
C SER A 114 12.83 33.94 11.72
N GLY A 115 11.90 34.11 12.67
CA GLY A 115 11.32 35.40 13.01
C GLY A 115 10.33 35.96 11.98
N VAL A 116 10.04 35.22 10.91
CA VAL A 116 9.07 35.59 9.87
C VAL A 116 7.66 35.22 10.29
N GLN A 117 6.65 36.00 9.93
CA GLN A 117 5.25 35.68 10.27
C GLN A 117 4.76 34.40 9.59
N ALA A 118 3.99 33.59 10.33
CA ALA A 118 3.44 32.31 9.85
C ALA A 118 2.65 32.47 8.54
N ASP A 119 1.81 33.49 8.41
CA ASP A 119 1.00 33.74 7.20
C ASP A 119 1.86 33.95 5.94
N LEU A 120 3.02 34.61 6.09
CA LEU A 120 3.95 34.81 4.98
C LEU A 120 4.68 33.50 4.63
N ILE A 121 5.05 32.70 5.64
CA ILE A 121 5.64 31.37 5.44
C ILE A 121 4.65 30.48 4.68
N GLU A 122 3.39 30.43 5.13
CA GLU A 122 2.32 29.66 4.52
C GLU A 122 2.06 30.11 3.08
N THR A 123 1.90 31.41 2.85
CA THR A 123 1.70 31.95 1.50
C THR A 123 2.87 31.61 0.57
N THR A 124 4.10 31.69 1.08
CA THR A 124 5.30 31.36 0.32
C THR A 124 5.39 29.86 0.05
N PHE A 125 5.02 29.01 1.00
CA PHE A 125 4.95 27.56 0.82
C PHE A 125 3.97 27.22 -0.30
N TRP A 126 2.74 27.71 -0.22
CA TRP A 126 1.69 27.44 -1.20
C TRP A 126 2.03 27.97 -2.59
N HIS A 127 2.85 29.02 -2.70
CA HIS A 127 3.33 29.51 -3.98
C HIS A 127 4.16 28.48 -4.76
N TYR A 128 4.91 27.62 -4.06
CA TYR A 128 5.78 26.61 -4.69
C TYR A 128 5.23 25.19 -4.60
N ASN A 129 4.33 24.91 -3.66
CA ASN A 129 3.85 23.57 -3.33
C ASN A 129 3.47 22.76 -4.58
N ASP A 130 2.62 23.31 -5.45
CA ASP A 130 2.12 22.57 -6.61
C ASP A 130 3.22 22.23 -7.60
N ALA A 131 4.20 23.11 -7.81
CA ALA A 131 5.33 22.83 -8.70
C ALA A 131 6.22 21.70 -8.14
N VAL A 132 6.44 21.68 -6.82
CA VAL A 132 7.19 20.58 -6.17
C VAL A 132 6.39 19.27 -6.22
N CYS A 133 5.11 19.33 -5.89
CA CYS A 133 4.21 18.18 -5.91
C CYS A 133 3.93 17.65 -7.32
N ARG A 134 4.15 18.44 -8.39
CA ARG A 134 4.15 17.97 -9.79
C ARG A 134 5.54 17.49 -10.26
N GLY A 135 6.58 17.58 -9.42
CA GLY A 135 7.95 17.22 -9.78
C GLY A 135 8.64 18.22 -10.72
N GLU A 136 8.08 19.42 -10.91
CA GLU A 136 8.63 20.49 -11.74
C GLU A 136 9.74 21.28 -11.03
N LEU A 137 9.71 21.29 -9.70
CA LEU A 137 10.71 21.93 -8.83
C LEU A 137 11.30 20.88 -7.90
N SER A 138 12.62 20.73 -7.88
CA SER A 138 13.26 19.76 -6.99
C SER A 138 13.21 20.22 -5.51
N MET A 139 13.27 19.28 -4.57
CA MET A 139 13.34 19.59 -3.14
C MET A 139 14.55 20.49 -2.80
N SER A 140 15.70 20.30 -3.45
CA SER A 140 16.88 21.14 -3.21
C SER A 140 16.66 22.58 -3.66
N GLU A 141 16.00 22.78 -4.80
CA GLU A 141 15.68 24.13 -5.30
C GLU A 141 14.60 24.79 -4.44
N PHE A 142 13.56 24.04 -4.07
CA PHE A 142 12.53 24.50 -3.15
C PHE A 142 13.14 24.94 -1.82
N ASN A 143 13.94 24.09 -1.15
CA ASN A 143 14.58 24.41 0.12
C ASN A 143 15.44 25.68 0.02
N LYS A 144 16.19 25.87 -1.09
CA LYS A 144 16.97 27.10 -1.33
C LYS A 144 16.08 28.33 -1.49
N LEU A 145 15.05 28.25 -2.33
CA LEU A 145 14.12 29.36 -2.57
C LEU A 145 13.37 29.74 -1.30
N PHE A 146 12.93 28.74 -0.55
CA PHE A 146 12.18 28.91 0.69
C PHE A 146 13.07 29.49 1.79
N ALA A 147 14.27 28.93 2.02
CA ALA A 147 15.25 29.49 2.97
C ALA A 147 15.60 30.96 2.66
N ASN A 148 15.83 31.30 1.38
CA ASN A 148 16.10 32.67 0.97
C ASN A 148 14.95 33.63 1.29
N LYS A 149 13.70 33.21 1.07
CA LYS A 149 12.50 34.00 1.40
C LYS A 149 12.32 34.19 2.91
N LEU A 150 12.75 33.20 3.70
CA LEU A 150 12.68 33.25 5.16
C LEU A 150 13.94 33.86 5.81
N HIS A 151 14.89 34.34 5.02
CA HIS A 151 16.18 34.87 5.50
C HIS A 151 16.96 33.88 6.37
N MET A 152 16.81 32.58 6.12
CA MET A 152 17.54 31.52 6.80
C MET A 152 18.78 31.11 5.99
N PRO A 153 19.93 30.82 6.63
CA PRO A 153 21.15 30.45 5.92
C PRO A 153 21.04 29.07 5.25
N ASN A 154 20.29 28.16 5.87
CA ASN A 154 19.92 26.86 5.34
C ASN A 154 18.64 26.39 6.05
N MET A 155 17.80 25.64 5.34
CA MET A 155 16.61 25.00 5.90
C MET A 155 16.28 23.76 5.06
N ASP A 156 15.91 22.67 5.73
CA ASP A 156 15.29 21.51 5.09
C ASP A 156 13.81 21.44 5.48
N TRP A 157 12.92 21.67 4.53
CA TRP A 157 11.48 21.60 4.79
C TRP A 157 11.03 20.22 5.29
N MET A 158 11.70 19.14 4.85
CA MET A 158 11.34 17.79 5.27
C MET A 158 11.45 17.62 6.78
N ASP A 159 12.47 18.21 7.41
CA ASP A 159 12.65 18.13 8.87
C ASP A 159 11.48 18.81 9.61
N TYR A 160 11.14 20.04 9.22
CA TYR A 160 10.03 20.80 9.82
C TYR A 160 8.67 20.12 9.62
N TYR A 161 8.46 19.55 8.44
CA TYR A 161 7.24 18.82 8.13
C TYR A 161 7.14 17.55 8.98
N LEU A 162 8.18 16.71 9.01
CA LEU A 162 8.16 15.43 9.72
C LEU A 162 8.01 15.62 11.23
N GLU A 163 8.64 16.66 11.81
CA GLU A 163 8.47 17.02 13.21
C GLU A 163 7.02 17.45 13.53
N ALA A 164 6.33 18.06 12.57
CA ALA A 164 4.97 18.56 12.74
C ALA A 164 3.86 17.50 12.57
N ILE A 165 4.17 16.35 11.94
CA ILE A 165 3.20 15.29 11.64
C ILE A 165 2.44 14.87 12.90
N ASP A 166 1.12 14.73 12.76
CA ASP A 166 0.22 14.21 13.78
C ASP A 166 -0.60 13.05 13.21
N PRO A 167 -0.25 11.78 13.45
CA PRO A 167 -1.04 10.66 12.95
C PRO A 167 -2.45 10.64 13.54
N ILE A 168 -3.46 10.37 12.72
CA ILE A 168 -4.84 10.23 13.18
C ILE A 168 -5.07 8.77 13.59
N ASP A 169 -5.09 8.50 14.90
CA ASP A 169 -5.12 7.15 15.45
C ASP A 169 -6.35 6.33 14.98
N ASP A 170 -7.52 6.94 14.86
CA ASP A 170 -8.76 6.29 14.38
C ASP A 170 -8.62 5.70 12.97
N MET A 171 -7.71 6.26 12.17
CA MET A 171 -7.45 5.80 10.81
C MET A 171 -6.48 4.62 10.78
N LYS A 172 -5.64 4.43 11.81
CA LYS A 172 -4.68 3.31 11.84
C LYS A 172 -5.40 1.98 11.78
N ASP A 173 -6.36 1.76 12.68
CA ASP A 173 -7.13 0.52 12.74
C ASP A 173 -8.03 0.34 11.52
N LEU A 174 -8.60 1.44 11.02
CA LEU A 174 -9.42 1.42 9.80
C LEU A 174 -8.60 0.98 8.59
N VAL A 175 -7.45 1.61 8.32
CA VAL A 175 -6.60 1.28 7.16
C VAL A 175 -6.08 -0.15 7.26
N ILE A 176 -5.67 -0.59 8.45
CA ILE A 176 -5.27 -2.00 8.67
C ILE A 176 -6.44 -2.94 8.36
N TRP A 177 -7.64 -2.63 8.83
CA TRP A 177 -8.83 -3.42 8.51
C TRP A 177 -9.16 -3.41 7.02
N VAL A 178 -9.10 -2.26 6.35
CA VAL A 178 -9.31 -2.13 4.90
C VAL A 178 -8.28 -2.97 4.15
N SER A 179 -6.99 -2.89 4.49
CA SER A 179 -5.93 -3.68 3.84
C SER A 179 -6.14 -5.20 3.90
N LYS A 180 -6.82 -5.69 4.94
CA LYS A 180 -7.16 -7.12 5.10
C LYS A 180 -8.38 -7.54 4.27
N ASN A 181 -9.25 -6.60 3.91
CA ASN A 181 -10.55 -6.89 3.30
C ASN A 181 -10.71 -6.34 1.87
N TYR A 182 -9.99 -5.29 1.47
CA TYR A 182 -10.10 -4.58 0.20
C TYR A 182 -8.72 -4.28 -0.36
N GLY A 183 -8.62 -4.01 -1.67
CA GLY A 183 -7.43 -3.36 -2.20
C GLY A 183 -7.27 -1.99 -1.52
N VAL A 184 -6.05 -1.64 -1.12
CA VAL A 184 -5.80 -0.38 -0.41
C VAL A 184 -4.66 0.39 -1.04
N GLY A 185 -4.82 1.70 -1.18
CA GLY A 185 -3.77 2.55 -1.69
C GLY A 185 -3.74 3.93 -1.09
N LEU A 186 -2.66 4.66 -1.40
CA LEU A 186 -2.47 6.06 -1.05
C LEU A 186 -2.56 6.91 -2.32
N LEU A 187 -3.23 8.06 -2.24
CA LEU A 187 -3.32 9.03 -3.33
C LEU A 187 -3.16 10.43 -2.75
N SER A 188 -1.98 11.03 -2.89
CA SER A 188 -1.64 12.27 -2.17
C SER A 188 -0.94 13.29 -3.05
N ASN A 189 -1.31 14.56 -2.88
CA ASN A 189 -0.50 15.68 -3.32
C ASN A 189 0.62 15.88 -2.32
N ILE A 190 1.82 15.42 -2.66
CA ILE A 190 2.93 15.39 -1.72
C ILE A 190 4.27 15.64 -2.42
N MET A 191 5.23 16.13 -1.64
CA MET A 191 6.58 16.41 -2.10
C MET A 191 7.44 15.13 -2.17
N PRO A 192 8.46 15.09 -3.05
CA PRO A 192 9.29 13.91 -3.26
C PRO A 192 9.91 13.33 -1.99
N GLY A 193 9.75 12.02 -1.78
CA GLY A 193 10.40 11.25 -0.71
C GLY A 193 9.69 11.27 0.65
N PHE A 194 8.60 12.04 0.79
CA PHE A 194 7.90 12.16 2.07
C PHE A 194 7.13 10.87 2.42
N ILE A 195 6.47 10.21 1.46
CA ILE A 195 5.73 8.97 1.74
C ILE A 195 6.69 7.89 2.26
N ASP A 196 7.79 7.65 1.56
CA ASP A 196 8.80 6.67 1.96
C ASP A 196 9.33 6.96 3.36
N LYS A 197 9.60 8.24 3.66
CA LYS A 197 10.12 8.64 4.97
C LYS A 197 9.09 8.45 6.08
N MET A 198 7.82 8.76 5.82
CA MET A 198 6.74 8.54 6.79
C MET A 198 6.49 7.04 7.03
N LEU A 199 6.63 6.18 6.02
CA LEU A 199 6.55 4.72 6.18
C LEU A 199 7.74 4.18 6.99
N GLU A 200 8.97 4.63 6.69
CA GLU A 200 10.19 4.25 7.43
C GLU A 200 10.06 4.59 8.92
N LEU A 201 9.53 5.79 9.22
CA LEU A 201 9.33 6.29 10.58
C LEU A 201 8.04 5.80 11.25
N LYS A 202 7.24 4.97 10.56
CA LYS A 202 5.94 4.46 11.04
C LYS A 202 4.93 5.55 11.43
N LEU A 203 4.96 6.66 10.70
CA LEU A 203 4.03 7.78 10.84
C LEU A 203 2.72 7.55 10.07
N LEU A 204 2.75 6.69 9.05
CA LEU A 204 1.55 6.18 8.37
C LEU A 204 1.14 4.81 8.92
N PRO A 205 -0.13 4.39 8.77
CA PRO A 205 -0.57 3.06 9.17
C PRO A 205 0.29 1.96 8.53
N ASP A 206 0.71 0.99 9.34
CA ASP A 206 1.52 -0.16 8.92
C ASP A 206 0.63 -1.18 8.21
N ALA A 207 0.42 -0.95 6.92
CA ALA A 207 -0.39 -1.77 6.04
C ALA A 207 0.37 -2.06 4.74
N LYS A 208 0.05 -3.20 4.13
CA LYS A 208 0.51 -3.49 2.78
C LYS A 208 -0.35 -2.70 1.80
N TYR A 209 0.19 -1.61 1.28
CA TYR A 209 -0.44 -0.83 0.22
C TYR A 209 -0.26 -1.53 -1.13
N ASP A 210 -1.37 -1.75 -1.83
CA ASP A 210 -1.42 -2.38 -3.15
C ASP A 210 -1.08 -1.36 -4.26
N SER A 211 -1.31 -0.06 -4.02
CA SER A 211 -0.90 1.05 -4.91
C SER A 211 -0.57 2.31 -4.10
N ILE A 212 0.51 3.00 -4.47
CA ILE A 212 0.89 4.30 -3.90
C ILE A 212 1.03 5.29 -5.06
N VAL A 213 0.15 6.27 -5.10
CA VAL A 213 0.14 7.34 -6.10
C VAL A 213 0.66 8.61 -5.43
N ASP A 214 1.97 8.79 -5.52
CA ASP A 214 2.68 10.00 -5.12
C ASP A 214 2.64 11.01 -6.28
N SER A 215 2.01 12.17 -6.07
CA SER A 215 1.86 13.19 -7.12
C SER A 215 3.18 13.61 -7.75
N SER A 216 4.24 13.69 -6.94
CA SER A 216 5.56 14.15 -7.39
C SER A 216 6.29 13.14 -8.25
N VAL A 217 5.95 11.85 -8.10
CA VAL A 217 6.47 10.75 -8.91
C VAL A 217 5.71 10.65 -10.23
N VAL A 218 4.38 10.82 -10.20
CA VAL A 218 3.53 10.66 -11.38
C VAL A 218 3.37 11.93 -12.22
N GLY A 219 3.77 13.09 -11.68
CA GLY A 219 3.77 14.37 -12.38
C GLY A 219 2.36 14.93 -12.62
N ALA A 220 1.43 14.69 -11.69
CA ALA A 220 0.06 15.20 -11.71
C ALA A 220 -0.45 15.32 -10.26
N ILE A 221 -1.24 16.36 -9.97
CA ILE A 221 -1.80 16.63 -8.64
C ILE A 221 -3.33 16.57 -8.66
N LYS A 222 -3.97 16.19 -7.56
CA LYS A 222 -5.40 16.41 -7.35
C LYS A 222 -5.69 17.92 -7.36
N PRO A 223 -6.79 18.41 -7.98
CA PRO A 223 -7.89 17.65 -8.59
C PRO A 223 -7.77 17.48 -10.12
N GLU A 224 -6.56 17.45 -10.69
CA GLU A 224 -6.36 17.22 -12.13
C GLU A 224 -6.81 15.81 -12.53
N GLN A 225 -7.59 15.70 -13.61
CA GLN A 225 -8.12 14.42 -14.08
C GLN A 225 -7.04 13.34 -14.25
N LYS A 226 -5.84 13.73 -14.69
CA LYS A 226 -4.71 12.84 -14.97
C LYS A 226 -4.27 12.01 -13.76
N ILE A 227 -4.31 12.55 -12.53
CA ILE A 227 -3.88 11.78 -11.35
C ILE A 227 -4.86 10.63 -11.05
N TYR A 228 -6.17 10.85 -11.28
CA TYR A 228 -7.21 9.83 -11.09
C TYR A 228 -7.14 8.74 -12.16
N GLU A 229 -6.81 9.10 -13.41
CA GLU A 229 -6.58 8.12 -14.49
C GLU A 229 -5.41 7.18 -14.15
N ILE A 230 -4.30 7.75 -13.68
CA ILE A 230 -3.11 6.99 -13.24
C ILE A 230 -3.45 6.09 -12.05
N ALA A 231 -4.16 6.63 -11.05
CA ALA A 231 -4.58 5.85 -9.88
C ALA A 231 -5.52 4.70 -10.26
N GLN A 232 -6.48 4.94 -11.17
CA GLN A 232 -7.36 3.89 -11.66
C GLN A 232 -6.58 2.77 -12.36
N GLU A 233 -5.66 3.12 -13.26
CA GLU A 233 -4.80 2.16 -13.97
C GLU A 233 -3.96 1.33 -12.98
N GLN A 234 -3.32 1.97 -12.00
CA GLN A 234 -2.51 1.27 -11.00
C GLN A 234 -3.33 0.35 -10.10
N SER A 235 -4.56 0.76 -9.75
CA SER A 235 -5.46 -0.09 -8.95
C SER A 235 -5.97 -1.28 -9.75
N GLY A 236 -6.06 -1.18 -11.08
CA GLY A 236 -6.67 -2.19 -11.96
C GLY A 236 -8.18 -2.37 -11.76
N ASN A 237 -8.86 -1.44 -11.10
CA ASN A 237 -10.30 -1.51 -10.80
C ASN A 237 -11.12 -0.58 -11.71
N MET A 238 -12.39 -0.89 -11.88
CA MET A 238 -13.33 0.00 -12.56
C MET A 238 -13.59 1.26 -11.70
N PRO A 239 -13.96 2.41 -12.31
CA PRO A 239 -14.26 3.62 -11.54
C PRO A 239 -15.27 3.38 -10.41
N SER A 240 -16.34 2.64 -10.69
CA SER A 240 -17.41 2.29 -9.73
C SER A 240 -16.98 1.30 -8.63
N GLU A 241 -15.75 0.80 -8.66
CA GLU A 241 -15.21 -0.12 -7.65
C GLU A 241 -14.20 0.58 -6.73
N ILE A 242 -13.91 1.86 -6.98
CA ILE A 242 -12.93 2.65 -6.24
C ILE A 242 -13.66 3.63 -5.31
N LEU A 243 -13.24 3.63 -4.05
CA LEU A 243 -13.60 4.65 -3.06
C LEU A 243 -12.40 5.56 -2.79
N LEU A 244 -12.59 6.88 -2.91
CA LEU A 244 -11.65 7.87 -2.40
C LEU A 244 -12.13 8.43 -1.06
N VAL A 245 -11.24 8.42 -0.07
CA VAL A 245 -11.39 9.12 1.21
C VAL A 245 -10.41 10.30 1.22
N ASP A 246 -10.95 11.52 1.29
CA ASP A 246 -10.18 12.77 1.18
C ASP A 246 -10.90 13.87 1.97
N ASP A 247 -10.17 14.83 2.54
CA ASP A 247 -10.70 15.96 3.29
C ASP A 247 -11.08 17.14 2.36
N SER A 248 -10.51 17.20 1.16
CA SER A 248 -10.75 18.26 0.19
C SER A 248 -11.96 17.98 -0.70
N ARG A 249 -12.98 18.83 -0.58
CA ARG A 249 -14.17 18.79 -1.43
C ARG A 249 -13.85 18.85 -2.92
N SER A 250 -12.83 19.61 -3.32
CA SER A 250 -12.45 19.73 -4.74
C SER A 250 -11.90 18.42 -5.30
N ASN A 251 -11.12 17.69 -4.50
CA ASN A 251 -10.58 16.38 -4.85
C ASN A 251 -11.71 15.35 -4.99
N LEU A 252 -12.64 15.33 -4.04
CA LEU A 252 -13.79 14.44 -4.06
C LEU A 252 -14.69 14.72 -5.29
N MET A 253 -14.97 15.98 -5.59
CA MET A 253 -15.78 16.34 -6.77
C MET A 253 -15.14 15.92 -8.09
N ALA A 254 -13.80 15.93 -8.19
CA ALA A 254 -13.11 15.44 -9.37
C ALA A 254 -13.16 13.91 -9.48
N ALA A 255 -12.96 13.19 -8.37
CA ALA A 255 -13.11 11.73 -8.34
C ALA A 255 -14.54 11.27 -8.67
N GLU A 256 -15.56 11.94 -8.12
CA GLU A 256 -16.97 11.64 -8.40
C GLU A 256 -17.30 11.83 -9.88
N LYS A 257 -16.75 12.87 -10.54
CA LYS A 257 -16.89 13.06 -12.00
C LYS A 257 -16.27 11.94 -12.82
N MET A 258 -15.26 11.25 -12.28
CA MET A 258 -14.65 10.07 -12.90
C MET A 258 -15.49 8.79 -12.66
N GLY A 259 -16.57 8.88 -11.88
CA GLY A 259 -17.44 7.74 -11.53
C GLY A 259 -16.98 6.97 -10.30
N TRP A 260 -16.09 7.53 -9.48
CA TRP A 260 -15.64 6.92 -8.24
C TRP A 260 -16.65 7.13 -7.12
N HIS A 261 -16.66 6.21 -6.16
CA HIS A 261 -17.25 6.49 -4.85
C HIS A 261 -16.37 7.45 -4.07
N VAL A 262 -16.99 8.31 -3.27
CA VAL A 262 -16.27 9.34 -2.50
C VAL A 262 -16.84 9.43 -1.09
N LEU A 263 -15.96 9.63 -0.12
CA LEU A 263 -16.34 9.97 1.26
C LEU A 263 -15.46 11.11 1.76
N TRP A 264 -16.12 12.14 2.27
CA TRP A 264 -15.45 13.25 2.93
C TRP A 264 -14.95 12.82 4.31
N PHE A 265 -13.70 13.14 4.59
CA PHE A 265 -13.07 12.94 5.89
C PHE A 265 -13.00 14.26 6.66
N ASP A 266 -13.57 14.27 7.87
CA ASP A 266 -13.48 15.39 8.81
C ASP A 266 -12.44 15.06 9.89
N ASP A 267 -11.28 15.73 9.84
CA ASP A 267 -10.20 15.51 10.80
C ASP A 267 -10.50 16.08 12.20
N TYR A 268 -11.51 16.96 12.33
CA TYR A 268 -12.02 17.41 13.62
C TYR A 268 -12.91 16.35 14.28
N ARG A 269 -13.43 15.40 13.50
CA ARG A 269 -14.30 14.30 13.95
C ARG A 269 -13.84 12.97 13.33
N PRO A 270 -12.61 12.53 13.64
CA PRO A 270 -12.00 11.37 12.99
C PRO A 270 -12.73 10.06 13.31
N GLU A 271 -13.27 9.91 14.52
CA GLU A 271 -14.09 8.76 14.93
C GLU A 271 -15.35 8.64 14.06
N GLU A 272 -16.15 9.72 13.95
CA GLU A 272 -17.37 9.74 13.13
C GLU A 272 -17.06 9.47 11.64
N SER A 273 -15.96 10.02 11.13
CA SER A 273 -15.52 9.81 9.75
C SER A 273 -15.10 8.36 9.51
N SER A 274 -14.33 7.78 10.44
CA SER A 274 -13.86 6.38 10.39
C SER A 274 -15.04 5.40 10.42
N GLU A 275 -16.04 5.64 11.29
CA GLU A 275 -17.26 4.83 11.35
C GLU A 275 -18.08 4.89 10.06
N LYS A 276 -18.22 6.09 9.46
CA LYS A 276 -18.90 6.26 8.17
C LYS A 276 -18.22 5.46 7.06
N ILE A 277 -16.88 5.51 6.98
CA ILE A 277 -16.10 4.76 6.00
C ILE A 277 -16.30 3.26 6.21
N LYS A 278 -16.21 2.79 7.45
CA LYS A 278 -16.41 1.37 7.78
C LYS A 278 -17.82 0.89 7.42
N THR A 279 -18.84 1.71 7.69
CA THR A 279 -20.24 1.42 7.36
C THR A 279 -20.45 1.35 5.83
N ALA A 280 -19.85 2.27 5.07
CA ALA A 280 -19.91 2.25 3.61
C ALA A 280 -19.22 1.02 3.00
N LEU A 281 -18.23 0.47 3.72
CA LEU A 281 -17.48 -0.74 3.36
C LEU A 281 -18.04 -2.02 4.00
N GLU A 282 -19.30 -2.02 4.44
CA GLU A 282 -19.96 -3.25 4.85
C GLU A 282 -20.10 -4.24 3.68
N PHE A 283 -19.86 -5.51 3.97
CA PHE A 283 -19.91 -6.60 2.99
C PHE A 283 -21.35 -7.04 2.69
N ILE A 284 -21.52 -7.71 1.54
CA ILE A 284 -22.72 -8.47 1.18
C ILE A 284 -22.67 -9.85 1.85
#